data_AF-A0A958LD39-F1
#
_entry.id   AF-A0A958LD39-F1
#
_cell.length_a   1.000
_cell.length_b   1.000
_cell.length_c   1.000
_cell.angle_alpha   90.00
_cell.angle_beta   90.00
_cell.angle_gamma   90.00
#
_symmetry.space_group_name_H-M   'P 1'
#
loop_
_entity.id
_entity.type
_entity.pdbx_description
1 polymer ?
#
loop_
_entity_poly.entity_id
_entity_poly.type
_entity_poly.pdbx_seq_one_letter_code
_entity_poly.pdbx_strand_id
1 'polypeptide(L)'
;MTWTGVGPRRSGLSTSLAAAAPIEPLQWWDEGVRQGFDRSTIVFALLIVAGLLLMTVAAVLGKMVSEKRRRRAWLKKQLGTLDELLRENERRLQLLDVHAMDYLSALSPDATRKLTLAKDIIHALQQLRLRLERLYASDELPALIAAEELVSKPLSMKRDMTTSLYGSKELPALFHNQWAPTLDECFQVVGAEITAASQSASLLSFSKKDRGTIADLHAAGIRYLNEQGRRLTQTFRRTFRRDEGEDR
;
A
#
# COMPACT_ATOMS: atom_id res chain seq x y z
N MET A 1 -32.17 -73.10 -15.06
CA MET A 1 -33.24 -73.05 -16.07
C MET A 1 -32.87 -71.96 -17.07
N THR A 2 -32.23 -72.32 -18.18
CA THR A 2 -32.81 -72.62 -19.51
C THR A 2 -33.42 -71.38 -20.17
N TRP A 3 -32.73 -70.79 -21.16
CA TRP A 3 -33.01 -70.92 -22.61
C TRP A 3 -34.40 -70.38 -22.99
N THR A 4 -34.52 -69.30 -23.75
CA THR A 4 -34.63 -69.24 -25.24
C THR A 4 -35.05 -67.79 -25.56
N GLY A 5 -34.82 -67.16 -26.71
CA GLY A 5 -34.27 -67.57 -27.99
C GLY A 5 -34.63 -66.54 -29.07
N VAL A 6 -34.16 -66.83 -30.27
CA VAL A 6 -34.71 -66.43 -31.59
C VAL A 6 -34.35 -65.01 -32.09
N GLY A 7 -33.57 -64.99 -33.19
CA GLY A 7 -33.36 -63.82 -34.07
C GLY A 7 -34.62 -63.50 -34.91
N PRO A 8 -34.56 -63.05 -36.18
CA PRO A 8 -33.42 -62.66 -37.03
C PRO A 8 -33.64 -61.27 -37.70
N ARG A 9 -32.63 -60.75 -38.42
CA ARG A 9 -32.76 -60.38 -39.86
C ARG A 9 -31.46 -59.77 -40.40
N ARG A 10 -30.90 -60.46 -41.40
CA ARG A 10 -29.95 -59.91 -42.37
C ARG A 10 -30.69 -58.99 -43.33
N SER A 11 -30.18 -57.78 -43.49
CA SER A 11 -30.24 -56.97 -44.71
C SER A 11 -28.85 -56.33 -44.80
N GLY A 12 -27.96 -56.72 -45.70
CA GLY A 12 -28.19 -56.59 -47.13
C GLY A 12 -27.86 -55.16 -47.54
N LEU A 13 -26.61 -54.72 -47.35
CA LEU A 13 -26.06 -53.54 -48.00
C LEU A 13 -24.72 -53.93 -48.63
N SER A 14 -24.82 -54.23 -49.92
CA SER A 14 -23.76 -54.25 -50.90
C SER A 14 -22.94 -52.95 -50.80
N THR A 15 -21.75 -53.04 -50.22
CA THR A 15 -20.71 -52.03 -50.44
C THR A 15 -19.92 -52.49 -51.66
N SER A 16 -20.24 -51.89 -52.81
CA SER A 16 -19.36 -51.92 -53.96
C SER A 16 -18.03 -51.31 -53.53
N LEU A 17 -16.96 -52.08 -53.63
CA LEU A 17 -15.60 -51.56 -53.69
C LEU A 17 -15.55 -50.56 -54.86
N ALA A 18 -15.73 -49.28 -54.56
CA ALA A 18 -15.25 -48.24 -55.43
C ALA A 18 -13.73 -48.35 -55.39
N ALA A 19 -13.14 -48.71 -56.53
CA ALA A 19 -11.71 -48.66 -56.75
C ALA A 19 -11.21 -47.29 -56.29
N ALA A 20 -10.38 -47.29 -55.26
CA ALA A 20 -9.64 -46.10 -54.86
C ALA A 20 -8.80 -45.68 -56.06
N ALA A 21 -9.13 -44.54 -56.66
CA ALA A 21 -8.28 -43.90 -57.65
C ALA A 21 -6.88 -43.76 -57.02
N PRO A 22 -5.80 -44.06 -57.76
CA PRO A 22 -4.45 -43.86 -57.24
C PRO A 22 -4.31 -42.38 -56.88
N ILE A 23 -4.00 -42.12 -55.61
CA ILE A 23 -3.56 -40.81 -55.16
C ILE A 23 -2.21 -40.60 -55.84
N GLU A 24 -2.21 -39.88 -56.96
CA GLU A 24 -0.96 -39.40 -57.54
C GLU A 24 -0.24 -38.58 -56.46
N PRO A 25 1.00 -38.94 -56.09
CA PRO A 25 1.77 -38.09 -55.18
C PRO A 25 1.88 -36.72 -55.84
N LEU A 26 1.59 -35.65 -55.08
CA LEU A 26 1.64 -34.26 -55.55
C LEU A 26 3.05 -33.93 -56.09
N GLN A 27 3.29 -34.18 -57.38
CA GLN A 27 4.57 -33.91 -58.05
C GLN A 27 4.91 -32.41 -58.12
N TRP A 28 3.92 -31.53 -57.89
CA TRP A 28 4.15 -30.08 -57.90
C TRP A 28 4.94 -29.56 -56.70
N TRP A 29 5.09 -30.34 -55.62
CA TRP A 29 6.00 -29.99 -54.53
C TRP A 29 7.47 -30.19 -54.91
N ASP A 30 7.77 -31.15 -55.78
CA ASP A 30 9.14 -31.44 -56.21
C ASP A 30 9.67 -30.43 -57.24
N GLU A 31 8.79 -29.85 -58.08
CA GLU A 31 9.20 -28.88 -59.10
C GLU A 31 9.61 -27.52 -58.48
N GLY A 32 8.95 -27.11 -57.39
CA GLY A 32 9.27 -25.87 -56.66
C GLY A 32 10.52 -25.96 -55.79
N VAL A 33 10.91 -27.17 -55.36
CA VAL A 33 12.11 -27.43 -54.56
C VAL A 33 13.34 -27.70 -55.45
N ARG A 34 13.12 -28.15 -56.71
CA ARG A 34 14.19 -28.34 -57.72
C ARG A 34 14.57 -27.07 -58.49
N GLN A 35 13.73 -26.03 -58.48
CA GLN A 35 14.19 -24.69 -58.84
C GLN A 35 15.17 -24.26 -57.75
N GLY A 36 16.47 -24.44 -58.03
CA GLY A 36 17.55 -24.25 -57.09
C GLY A 36 17.41 -22.93 -56.33
N PHE A 37 16.92 -23.01 -55.10
CA PHE A 37 17.27 -22.04 -54.09
C PHE A 37 18.78 -22.19 -53.92
N ASP A 38 19.54 -21.35 -54.62
CA ASP A 38 20.98 -21.29 -54.47
C ASP A 38 21.27 -21.24 -52.98
N ARG A 39 22.22 -22.04 -52.50
CA ARG A 39 22.57 -22.08 -51.07
C ARG A 39 22.80 -20.68 -50.50
N SER A 40 23.24 -19.73 -51.34
CA SER A 40 23.34 -18.30 -51.05
C SER A 40 22.02 -17.64 -50.66
N THR A 41 20.89 -17.94 -51.33
CA THR A 41 19.56 -17.40 -50.99
C THR A 41 19.05 -17.90 -49.64
N ILE A 42 19.27 -19.19 -49.31
CA ILE A 42 18.90 -19.75 -48.00
C ILE A 42 19.76 -19.12 -46.89
N VAL A 43 21.06 -18.99 -47.11
CA VAL A 43 21.97 -18.32 -46.16
C VAL A 43 21.58 -16.86 -45.98
N PHE A 44 21.24 -16.14 -47.05
CA PHE A 44 20.81 -14.75 -46.97
C PHE A 44 19.49 -14.59 -46.21
N ALA A 45 18.51 -15.48 -46.44
CA ALA A 45 17.26 -15.50 -45.68
C ALA A 45 17.50 -15.77 -44.17
N LEU A 46 18.38 -16.72 -43.83
CA LEU A 46 18.75 -17.00 -42.44
C LEU A 46 19.44 -15.80 -41.78
N LEU A 47 20.31 -15.08 -42.50
CA LEU A 47 20.95 -13.86 -41.99
C LEU A 47 19.94 -12.74 -41.75
N ILE A 48 18.94 -12.58 -42.62
CA ILE A 48 17.85 -11.61 -42.42
C ILE A 48 17.04 -11.96 -41.18
N VAL A 49 16.62 -13.23 -41.02
CA VAL A 49 15.85 -13.68 -39.86
C VAL A 49 16.66 -13.51 -38.57
N ALA A 50 17.94 -13.89 -38.58
CA ALA A 50 18.84 -13.68 -37.45
C ALA A 50 19.00 -12.19 -37.11
N GLY A 51 19.15 -11.32 -38.13
CA GLY A 51 19.22 -9.87 -37.95
C GLY A 51 17.94 -9.29 -37.33
N LEU A 52 16.76 -9.72 -37.79
CA LEU A 52 15.48 -9.31 -37.22
C LEU A 52 15.32 -9.79 -35.78
N LEU A 53 15.73 -11.02 -35.46
CA LEU A 53 15.71 -11.55 -34.10
C LEU A 53 16.65 -10.73 -33.18
N LEU A 54 17.86 -10.42 -33.63
CA LEU A 54 18.78 -9.58 -32.85
C LEU A 54 18.21 -8.18 -32.60
N MET A 55 17.60 -7.56 -33.61
CA MET A 55 16.97 -6.24 -33.48
C MET A 55 15.79 -6.26 -32.50
N THR A 56 14.96 -7.31 -32.51
CA THR A 56 13.84 -7.44 -31.57
C THR A 56 14.33 -7.65 -30.14
N VAL A 57 15.33 -8.50 -29.93
CA VAL A 57 15.96 -8.71 -28.61
C VAL A 57 16.57 -7.40 -28.10
N ALA A 58 17.32 -6.68 -28.93
CA ALA A 58 17.89 -5.38 -28.58
C ALA A 58 16.81 -4.35 -28.21
N ALA A 59 15.70 -4.30 -28.97
CA ALA A 59 14.59 -3.41 -28.68
C ALA A 59 13.89 -3.76 -27.35
N VAL A 60 13.70 -5.04 -27.05
CA VAL A 60 13.12 -5.51 -25.78
C VAL A 60 14.04 -5.16 -24.61
N LEU A 61 15.34 -5.44 -24.71
CA LEU A 61 16.33 -5.06 -23.70
C LEU A 61 16.36 -3.55 -23.47
N GLY A 62 16.34 -2.76 -24.55
CA GLY A 62 16.28 -1.30 -24.48
C GLY A 62 15.04 -0.80 -23.73
N LYS A 63 13.86 -1.38 -24.02
CA LYS A 63 12.62 -1.07 -23.29
C LYS A 63 12.73 -1.44 -21.81
N MET A 64 13.25 -2.62 -21.48
CA MET A 64 13.42 -3.06 -20.09
C MET A 64 14.35 -2.15 -19.29
N VAL A 65 15.46 -1.71 -19.88
CA VAL A 65 16.40 -0.78 -19.23
C VAL A 65 15.74 0.58 -19.01
N SER A 66 15.01 1.10 -20.01
CA SER A 66 14.27 2.36 -19.89
C SER A 66 13.21 2.29 -18.79
N GLU A 67 12.40 1.23 -18.77
CA GLU A 67 11.37 0.97 -17.77
C GLU A 67 11.98 0.90 -16.36
N LYS A 68 13.04 0.11 -16.18
CA LYS A 68 13.78 0.00 -14.91
C LYS A 68 14.27 1.37 -14.42
N ARG A 69 14.88 2.17 -15.30
CA ARG A 69 15.36 3.52 -14.96
C ARG A 69 14.22 4.44 -14.53
N ARG A 70 13.10 4.43 -15.28
CA ARG A 70 11.91 5.23 -14.97
C ARG A 70 11.33 4.87 -13.61
N ARG A 71 11.11 3.58 -13.35
CA ARG A 71 10.55 3.08 -12.08
C ARG A 71 11.47 3.37 -10.90
N ARG A 72 12.78 3.20 -11.08
CA ARG A 72 13.77 3.54 -10.05
C ARG A 72 13.78 5.03 -9.72
N ALA A 73 13.68 5.90 -10.73
CA ALA A 73 13.59 7.34 -10.51
C ALA A 73 12.29 7.73 -9.77
N TRP A 74 11.17 7.11 -10.14
CA TRP A 74 9.88 7.29 -9.45
C TRP A 74 9.97 6.84 -7.99
N LEU A 75 10.49 5.64 -7.72
CA LEU A 75 10.61 5.09 -6.37
C LEU A 75 11.56 5.92 -5.50
N LYS A 76 12.67 6.41 -6.06
CA LYS A 76 13.58 7.34 -5.37
C LYS A 76 12.84 8.62 -4.95
N LYS A 77 11.98 9.16 -5.81
CA LYS A 77 11.16 10.34 -5.49
C LYS A 77 10.17 10.04 -4.37
N GLN A 78 9.45 8.91 -4.45
CA GLN A 78 8.49 8.52 -3.43
C GLN A 78 9.12 8.29 -2.06
N LEU A 79 10.29 7.63 -2.02
CA LEU A 79 11.07 7.47 -0.78
C LEU A 79 11.45 8.82 -0.18
N GLY A 80 11.97 9.74 -1.00
CA GLY A 80 12.31 11.09 -0.51
C GLY A 80 11.10 11.86 0.05
N THR A 81 9.95 11.79 -0.63
CA THR A 81 8.71 12.40 -0.11
C THR A 81 8.25 11.75 1.20
N LEU A 82 8.31 10.42 1.28
CA LEU A 82 7.93 9.69 2.49
C LEU A 82 8.87 10.00 3.68
N ASP A 83 10.17 10.13 3.44
CA ASP A 83 11.17 10.46 4.46
C ASP A 83 10.94 11.86 5.05
N GLU A 84 10.65 12.84 4.19
CA GLU A 84 10.37 14.21 4.62
C GLU A 84 9.09 14.27 5.46
N LEU A 85 8.03 13.57 5.02
CA LEU A 85 6.77 13.48 5.76
C LEU A 85 6.92 12.74 7.09
N LEU A 86 7.65 11.63 7.13
CA LEU A 86 7.94 10.90 8.36
C LEU A 86 8.69 11.76 9.36
N ARG A 87 9.78 12.41 8.91
CA ARG A 87 10.59 13.28 9.77
C ARG A 87 9.78 14.41 10.39
N GLU A 88 8.91 15.05 9.61
CA GLU A 88 8.05 16.11 10.13
C GLU A 88 7.03 15.57 11.15
N ASN A 89 6.36 14.46 10.85
CA ASN A 89 5.35 13.91 11.77
C ASN A 89 5.98 13.30 13.04
N GLU A 90 7.18 12.71 12.95
CA GLU A 90 7.94 12.26 14.11
C GLU A 90 8.33 13.43 15.02
N ARG A 91 8.79 14.55 14.44
CA ARG A 91 9.08 15.77 15.19
C ARG A 91 7.82 16.30 15.90
N ARG A 92 6.68 16.37 15.19
CA ARG A 92 5.39 16.78 15.77
C ARG A 92 4.97 15.86 16.92
N LEU A 93 5.09 14.55 16.72
CA LEU A 93 4.79 13.55 17.76
C LEU A 93 5.71 13.71 18.96
N GLN A 94 7.02 13.91 18.78
CA GLN A 94 7.96 14.11 19.89
C GLN A 94 7.61 15.32 20.75
N LEU A 95 7.28 16.46 20.11
CA LEU A 95 6.84 17.66 20.82
C LEU A 95 5.56 17.38 21.62
N LEU A 96 4.61 16.66 21.02
CA LEU A 96 3.33 16.35 21.64
C LEU A 96 3.45 15.33 22.78
N ASP A 97 4.27 14.29 22.62
CA ASP A 97 4.37 13.15 23.54
C ASP A 97 4.97 13.56 24.89
N VAL A 98 5.95 14.48 24.88
CA VAL A 98 6.53 15.06 26.09
C VAL A 98 5.44 15.72 26.94
N HIS A 99 4.61 16.56 26.32
CA HIS A 99 3.52 17.24 27.02
C HIS A 99 2.37 16.28 27.36
N ALA A 100 2.09 15.28 26.53
CA ALA A 100 1.08 14.27 26.83
C ALA A 100 1.40 13.45 28.09
N MET A 101 2.69 13.17 28.33
CA MET A 101 3.13 12.51 29.58
C MET A 101 2.94 13.43 30.80
N ASP A 102 3.28 14.71 30.68
CA ASP A 102 3.11 15.70 31.75
C ASP A 102 1.64 15.90 32.16
N TYR A 103 0.70 15.74 31.22
CA TYR A 103 -0.74 15.94 31.44
C TYR A 103 -1.57 14.65 31.33
N LEU A 104 -0.95 13.48 31.47
CA LEU A 104 -1.60 12.19 31.21
C LEU A 104 -2.90 11.98 32.01
N SER A 105 -2.93 12.42 33.27
CA SER A 105 -4.11 12.31 34.14
C SER A 105 -5.25 13.28 33.77
N ALA A 106 -4.97 14.30 32.96
CA ALA A 106 -5.93 15.29 32.49
C ALA A 106 -6.45 14.99 31.08
N LEU A 107 -5.82 14.06 30.35
CA LEU A 107 -6.24 13.65 29.03
C LEU A 107 -7.47 12.74 29.10
N SER A 108 -8.42 12.99 28.20
CA SER A 108 -9.57 12.13 28.02
C SER A 108 -9.15 10.76 27.45
N PRO A 109 -9.98 9.71 27.64
CA PRO A 109 -9.77 8.43 26.98
C PRO A 109 -9.74 8.54 25.45
N ASP A 110 -10.43 9.52 24.86
CA ASP A 110 -10.43 9.75 23.42
C ASP A 110 -9.09 10.33 22.94
N ALA A 111 -8.58 11.38 23.60
CA ALA A 111 -7.26 11.93 23.28
C ALA A 111 -6.15 10.89 23.45
N THR A 112 -6.21 10.05 24.48
CA THR A 112 -5.25 8.96 24.68
C THR A 112 -5.30 7.93 23.52
N ARG A 113 -6.50 7.59 23.04
CA ARG A 113 -6.68 6.73 21.86
C ARG A 113 -6.15 7.40 20.59
N LYS A 114 -6.39 8.70 20.39
CA LYS A 114 -5.89 9.47 19.25
C LYS A 114 -4.37 9.57 19.25
N LEU A 115 -3.74 9.76 20.41
CA LEU A 115 -2.28 9.72 20.55
C LEU A 115 -1.72 8.34 20.19
N THR A 116 -2.37 7.27 20.68
CA THR A 116 -1.99 5.89 20.32
C THR A 116 -2.14 5.65 18.82
N LEU A 117 -3.25 6.07 18.22
CA LEU A 117 -3.49 5.95 16.78
C LEU A 117 -2.43 6.71 15.96
N ALA A 118 -2.04 7.91 16.38
CA ALA A 118 -0.98 8.66 15.71
C ALA A 118 0.37 7.92 15.74
N LYS A 119 0.72 7.32 16.88
CA LYS A 119 1.91 6.46 17.02
C LYS A 119 1.85 5.25 16.10
N ASP A 120 0.70 4.57 16.05
CA ASP A 120 0.48 3.39 15.19
C ASP A 120 0.61 3.75 13.70
N ILE A 121 0.07 4.89 13.26
CA ILE A 121 0.20 5.36 11.87
C ILE A 121 1.65 5.67 11.52
N ILE A 122 2.37 6.42 12.37
CA ILE A 122 3.78 6.75 12.14
C ILE A 122 4.63 5.47 12.08
N HIS A 123 4.40 4.52 12.98
CA HIS A 123 5.09 3.24 12.95
C HIS A 123 4.80 2.45 11.66
N ALA A 124 3.55 2.40 11.21
CA ALA A 124 3.20 1.74 9.96
C ALA A 124 3.87 2.39 8.74
N LEU A 125 3.99 3.72 8.72
CA LEU A 125 4.70 4.47 7.67
C LEU A 125 6.21 4.18 7.70
N GLN A 126 6.83 4.07 8.88
CA GLN A 126 8.23 3.65 9.01
C GLN A 126 8.45 2.23 8.46
N GLN A 127 7.54 1.29 8.77
CA GLN A 127 7.61 -0.06 8.22
C GLN A 127 7.47 -0.07 6.69
N LEU A 128 6.56 0.74 6.15
CA LEU A 128 6.40 0.91 4.70
C LEU A 128 7.70 1.43 4.07
N ARG A 129 8.28 2.48 4.63
CA ARG A 129 9.57 3.04 4.19
C ARG A 129 10.65 1.96 4.15
N LEU A 130 10.85 1.22 5.25
CA LEU A 130 11.87 0.17 5.32
C LEU A 130 11.66 -0.93 4.28
N ARG A 131 10.41 -1.30 3.98
CA ARG A 131 10.09 -2.26 2.91
C ARG A 131 10.42 -1.70 1.52
N LEU A 132 10.10 -0.45 1.26
CA LEU A 132 10.42 0.21 -0.01
C LEU A 132 11.93 0.38 -0.20
N GLU A 133 12.68 0.71 0.85
CA GLU A 133 14.14 0.78 0.81
C GLU A 133 14.77 -0.58 0.45
N ARG A 134 14.27 -1.68 1.05
CA ARG A 134 14.73 -3.04 0.71
C ARG A 134 14.46 -3.40 -0.74
N LEU A 135 13.27 -3.07 -1.25
CA LEU A 135 12.91 -3.32 -2.65
C LEU A 135 13.74 -2.44 -3.59
N TYR A 136 13.98 -1.18 -3.24
CA TYR A 136 14.84 -0.28 -4.00
C TYR A 136 16.29 -0.78 -4.07
N ALA A 137 16.82 -1.33 -2.96
CA ALA A 137 18.19 -1.83 -2.87
C ALA A 137 18.45 -3.06 -3.75
N SER A 138 17.43 -3.89 -4.00
CA SER A 138 17.57 -5.08 -4.85
C SER A 138 17.94 -4.76 -6.31
N ASP A 139 17.59 -3.56 -6.81
CA ASP A 139 17.79 -3.13 -8.20
C ASP A 139 17.22 -4.09 -9.27
N GLU A 140 16.26 -4.94 -8.91
CA GLU A 140 15.60 -5.86 -9.84
C GLU A 140 14.27 -5.28 -10.34
N LEU A 141 13.96 -5.45 -11.63
CA LEU A 141 12.71 -4.94 -12.21
C LEU A 141 11.44 -5.49 -11.50
N PRO A 142 11.34 -6.80 -11.17
CA PRO A 142 10.22 -7.33 -10.39
C PRO A 142 10.07 -6.67 -9.01
N ALA A 143 11.18 -6.35 -8.34
CA ALA A 143 11.14 -5.68 -7.04
C ALA A 143 10.68 -4.22 -7.14
N LEU A 144 11.05 -3.51 -8.20
CA LEU A 144 10.54 -2.16 -8.48
C LEU A 144 9.03 -2.17 -8.76
N ILE A 145 8.52 -3.19 -9.47
CA ILE A 145 7.08 -3.39 -9.68
C ILE A 145 6.38 -3.66 -8.35
N ALA A 146 6.93 -4.56 -7.53
CA ALA A 146 6.38 -4.86 -6.21
C ALA A 146 6.36 -3.62 -5.28
N ALA A 147 7.34 -2.72 -5.42
CA ALA A 147 7.39 -1.48 -4.65
C ALA A 147 6.26 -0.51 -5.06
N GLU A 148 5.98 -0.36 -6.36
CA GLU A 148 4.84 0.42 -6.84
C GLU A 148 3.51 -0.13 -6.33
N GLU A 149 3.34 -1.44 -6.36
CA GLU A 149 2.15 -2.10 -5.80
C GLU A 149 2.04 -1.94 -4.29
N LEU A 150 3.16 -1.83 -3.58
CA LEU A 150 3.14 -1.63 -2.13
C LEU A 150 2.67 -0.22 -1.77
N VAL A 151 3.06 0.80 -2.56
CA VAL A 151 2.61 2.19 -2.41
C VAL A 151 1.16 2.40 -2.82
N SER A 152 0.52 1.46 -3.52
CA SER A 152 -0.91 1.54 -3.81
C SER A 152 -1.79 0.85 -2.78
N LYS A 153 -1.20 0.05 -1.88
CA LYS A 153 -1.93 -0.69 -0.84
C LYS A 153 -2.23 0.21 0.37
N PRO A 154 -3.35 -0.03 1.06
CA PRO A 154 -3.64 0.69 2.29
C PRO A 154 -2.63 0.33 3.39
N LEU A 155 -2.36 1.28 4.27
CA LEU A 155 -1.55 1.10 5.47
C LEU A 155 -2.20 0.06 6.39
N SER A 156 -1.51 -1.05 6.55
CA SER A 156 -1.87 -2.07 7.54
C SER A 156 -1.24 -1.69 8.88
N MET A 157 -2.08 -1.32 9.84
CA MET A 157 -1.68 -1.02 11.21
C MET A 157 -1.90 -2.26 12.06
N LYS A 158 -0.81 -2.84 12.56
CA LYS A 158 -0.88 -3.88 13.59
C LYS A 158 -0.73 -3.22 14.94
N ARG A 159 -1.68 -3.45 15.84
CA ARG A 159 -1.57 -3.03 17.23
C ARG A 159 -0.52 -3.90 17.93
N ASP A 160 0.41 -3.29 18.64
CA ASP A 160 1.32 -4.03 19.51
C ASP A 160 0.54 -4.81 20.59
N MET A 161 1.01 -6.01 20.90
CA MET A 161 0.36 -6.96 21.81
C MET A 161 0.11 -6.39 23.22
N THR A 162 0.85 -5.36 23.64
CA THR A 162 0.69 -4.71 24.95
C THR A 162 -0.63 -3.95 25.07
N THR A 163 -1.22 -3.50 23.96
CA THR A 163 -2.49 -2.76 23.91
C THR A 163 -3.70 -3.69 23.66
N SER A 164 -3.46 -5.00 23.54
CA SER A 164 -4.43 -6.03 23.11
C SER A 164 -5.27 -6.65 24.24
N LEU A 165 -5.14 -6.18 25.49
CA LEU A 165 -5.91 -6.74 26.62
C LEU A 165 -7.43 -6.55 26.48
N TYR A 166 -7.88 -5.68 25.58
CA TYR A 166 -9.29 -5.45 25.27
C TYR A 166 -9.57 -5.72 23.79
N GLY A 167 -9.82 -6.99 23.43
CA GLY A 167 -10.44 -7.42 22.17
C GLY A 167 -10.00 -6.65 20.92
N SER A 168 -8.95 -7.12 20.27
CA SER A 168 -8.36 -6.49 19.09
C SER A 168 -9.36 -6.38 17.92
N LYS A 169 -10.02 -5.23 17.81
CA LYS A 169 -10.61 -4.79 16.54
C LYS A 169 -9.43 -4.30 15.69
N GLU A 170 -9.19 -4.96 14.55
CA GLU A 170 -8.22 -4.48 13.57
C GLU A 170 -8.47 -2.98 13.32
N LEU A 171 -7.39 -2.19 13.41
CA LEU A 171 -7.48 -0.76 13.12
C LEU A 171 -7.92 -0.59 11.66
N PRO A 172 -8.75 0.41 11.35
CA PRO A 172 -9.23 0.62 9.98
C PRO A 172 -8.04 0.83 9.05
N ALA A 173 -8.03 0.10 7.93
CA ALA A 173 -7.01 0.26 6.90
C ALA A 173 -7.09 1.69 6.33
N LEU A 174 -5.97 2.43 6.35
CA LEU A 174 -5.92 3.80 5.84
C LEU A 174 -5.31 3.82 4.45
N PHE A 175 -6.04 4.40 3.49
CA PHE A 175 -5.51 4.62 2.14
C PHE A 175 -4.52 5.80 2.11
N HIS A 176 -3.72 5.88 1.04
CA HIS A 176 -2.66 6.88 0.88
C HIS A 176 -3.13 8.34 0.95
N ASN A 177 -4.41 8.61 0.73
CA ASN A 177 -5.01 9.95 0.84
C ASN A 177 -5.64 10.25 2.21
N GLN A 178 -5.68 9.27 3.11
CA GLN A 178 -6.40 9.38 4.39
C GLN A 178 -5.48 9.49 5.60
N TRP A 179 -4.29 8.89 5.56
CA TRP A 179 -3.41 8.89 6.75
C TRP A 179 -2.97 10.30 7.17
N ALA A 180 -2.70 11.21 6.22
CA ALA A 180 -2.27 12.58 6.53
C ALA A 180 -3.36 13.41 7.24
N PRO A 181 -4.62 13.49 6.73
CA PRO A 181 -5.68 14.18 7.45
C PRO A 181 -6.03 13.48 8.77
N THR A 182 -5.96 12.15 8.85
CA THR A 182 -6.19 11.42 10.11
C THR A 182 -5.11 11.73 11.15
N LEU A 183 -3.84 11.80 10.75
CA LEU A 183 -2.74 12.22 11.64
C LEU A 183 -2.94 13.65 12.13
N ASP A 184 -3.29 14.57 11.24
CA ASP A 184 -3.52 15.96 11.63
C ASP A 184 -4.68 16.07 12.62
N GLU A 185 -5.80 15.38 12.38
CA GLU A 185 -6.92 15.31 13.31
C GLU A 185 -6.49 14.78 14.69
N CYS A 186 -5.71 13.69 14.72
CA CYS A 186 -5.20 13.13 15.97
C CYS A 186 -4.35 14.14 16.74
N PHE A 187 -3.44 14.82 16.06
CA PHE A 187 -2.60 15.85 16.68
C PHE A 187 -3.43 17.02 17.19
N GLN A 188 -4.39 17.55 16.41
CA GLN A 188 -5.23 18.66 16.85
C GLN A 188 -6.03 18.32 18.12
N VAL A 189 -6.64 17.13 18.18
CA VAL A 189 -7.43 16.69 19.36
C VAL A 189 -6.55 16.63 20.62
N VAL A 190 -5.41 15.95 20.53
CA VAL A 190 -4.50 15.79 21.67
C VAL A 190 -3.91 17.14 22.08
N GLY A 191 -3.47 17.95 21.11
CA GLY A 191 -2.90 19.27 21.39
C GLY A 191 -3.90 20.23 22.03
N ALA A 192 -5.18 20.18 21.64
CA ALA A 192 -6.23 20.99 22.25
C ALA A 192 -6.47 20.62 23.71
N GLU A 193 -6.45 19.33 24.06
CA GLU A 193 -6.61 18.88 25.45
C GLU A 193 -5.38 19.22 26.30
N ILE A 194 -4.16 19.04 25.78
CA ILE A 194 -2.93 19.46 26.46
C ILE A 194 -2.98 20.97 26.74
N THR A 195 -3.44 21.78 25.79
CA THR A 195 -3.58 23.23 25.97
C THR A 195 -4.56 23.57 27.08
N ALA A 196 -5.73 22.92 27.08
CA ALA A 196 -6.73 23.09 28.12
C ALA A 196 -6.20 22.70 29.51
N ALA A 197 -5.47 21.59 29.60
CA ALA A 197 -4.84 21.12 30.83
C ALA A 197 -3.74 22.08 31.31
N SER A 198 -2.90 22.57 30.40
CA SER A 198 -1.85 23.55 30.70
C SER A 198 -2.42 24.86 31.24
N GLN A 199 -3.45 25.39 30.59
CA GLN A 199 -4.15 26.61 31.05
C GLN A 199 -4.82 26.41 32.42
N SER A 200 -5.40 25.25 32.68
CA SER A 200 -6.02 24.95 33.97
C SER A 200 -4.96 24.85 35.08
N ALA A 201 -3.79 24.27 34.78
CA ALA A 201 -2.66 24.20 35.70
C ALA A 201 -2.00 25.56 35.94
N SER A 202 -1.97 26.46 34.95
CA SER A 202 -1.40 27.80 35.10
C SER A 202 -2.32 28.76 35.89
N LEU A 203 -3.63 28.52 35.88
CA LEU A 203 -4.56 29.20 36.80
C LEU A 203 -4.34 28.81 38.27
N LEU A 204 -3.87 27.58 38.52
CA LEU A 204 -3.59 27.05 39.85
C LEU A 204 -2.15 27.30 40.30
N SER A 205 -1.21 27.54 39.37
CA SER A 205 0.20 27.78 39.65
C SER A 205 0.74 28.90 38.76
N PHE A 206 1.33 29.95 39.34
CA PHE A 206 2.00 31.05 38.62
C PHE A 206 3.32 30.57 37.96
N SER A 207 3.25 29.60 37.03
CA SER A 207 4.41 28.90 36.49
C SER A 207 4.76 29.33 35.07
N LYS A 208 6.06 29.57 34.83
CA LYS A 208 6.66 29.86 33.50
C LYS A 208 6.53 28.69 32.50
N LYS A 209 6.11 27.49 32.96
CA LYS A 209 6.04 26.25 32.16
C LYS A 209 5.03 26.36 31.00
N ASP A 210 3.94 27.12 31.18
CA ASP A 210 2.84 27.28 30.21
C ASP A 210 3.28 27.93 28.87
N ARG A 211 4.22 28.89 28.92
CA ARG A 211 4.73 29.55 27.71
C ARG A 211 5.53 28.61 26.81
N GLY A 212 6.20 27.61 27.39
CA GLY A 212 6.94 26.59 26.64
C GLY A 212 5.98 25.62 25.95
N THR A 213 4.98 25.12 26.68
CA THR A 213 3.98 24.19 26.16
C THR A 213 3.19 24.78 24.99
N ILE A 214 2.70 26.02 25.08
CA ILE A 214 1.96 26.66 23.98
C ILE A 214 2.85 26.87 22.74
N ALA A 215 4.11 27.29 22.94
CA ALA A 215 5.06 27.49 21.85
C ALA A 215 5.39 26.17 21.13
N ASP A 216 5.61 25.09 21.89
CA ASP A 216 5.89 23.76 21.34
C ASP A 216 4.68 23.18 20.59
N LEU A 217 3.46 23.35 21.10
CA LEU A 217 2.24 22.93 20.41
C LEU A 217 2.02 23.70 19.10
N HIS A 218 2.31 25.00 19.09
CA HIS A 218 2.28 25.79 17.85
C HIS A 218 3.38 25.32 16.88
N ALA A 219 4.58 25.02 17.38
CA ALA A 219 5.66 24.44 16.59
C ALA A 219 5.35 23.02 16.07
N ALA A 220 4.44 22.30 16.73
CA ALA A 220 3.87 21.03 16.28
C ALA A 220 2.67 21.21 15.32
N GLY A 221 2.33 22.45 14.94
CA GLY A 221 1.28 22.76 13.97
C GLY A 221 -0.15 22.66 14.53
N ILE A 222 -0.33 22.72 15.85
CA ILE A 222 -1.66 22.77 16.47
C ILE A 222 -2.28 24.16 16.22
N ARG A 223 -3.38 24.21 15.46
CA ARG A 223 -4.00 25.46 14.98
C ARG A 223 -5.12 25.96 15.89
N TYR A 224 -5.86 25.05 16.53
CA TYR A 224 -7.07 25.37 17.30
C TYR A 224 -6.83 25.37 18.81
N LEU A 225 -5.82 26.11 19.26
CA LEU A 225 -5.48 26.23 20.68
C LEU A 225 -6.60 26.90 21.52
N ASN A 226 -7.44 27.74 20.89
CA ASN A 226 -8.34 28.65 21.62
C ASN A 226 -9.85 28.35 21.49
N GLU A 227 -10.33 27.78 20.38
CA GLU A 227 -11.78 27.55 20.17
C GLU A 227 -12.25 26.14 20.54
N GLN A 228 -11.48 25.10 20.17
CA GLN A 228 -11.77 23.73 20.59
C GLN A 228 -11.41 23.52 22.07
N GLY A 229 -10.29 24.07 22.55
CA GLY A 229 -9.93 24.10 23.97
C GLY A 229 -11.02 24.72 24.85
N ARG A 230 -11.66 25.82 24.41
CA ARG A 230 -12.80 26.44 25.10
C ARG A 230 -14.06 25.56 25.10
N ARG A 231 -14.38 24.90 23.99
CA ARG A 231 -15.56 24.00 23.91
C ARG A 231 -15.35 22.73 24.75
N LEU A 232 -14.16 22.16 24.77
CA LEU A 232 -13.83 20.99 25.58
C LEU A 232 -13.79 21.33 27.07
N THR A 233 -13.15 22.45 27.48
CA THR A 233 -13.19 22.91 28.89
C THR A 233 -14.59 23.29 29.37
N GLN A 234 -15.46 23.86 28.52
CA GLN A 234 -16.86 24.11 28.90
C GLN A 234 -17.63 22.81 29.12
N THR A 235 -17.31 21.75 28.36
CA THR A 235 -17.94 20.43 28.52
C THR A 235 -17.43 19.73 29.78
N PHE A 236 -16.11 19.76 30.02
CA PHE A 236 -15.46 19.22 31.22
C PHE A 236 -15.91 19.94 32.51
N ARG A 237 -16.07 21.27 32.48
CA ARG A 237 -16.64 22.04 33.61
C ARG A 237 -18.09 21.67 33.91
N ARG A 238 -18.87 21.23 32.92
CA ARG A 238 -20.26 20.80 33.11
C ARG A 238 -20.37 19.41 33.70
N THR A 239 -19.48 18.48 33.33
CA THR A 239 -19.45 17.14 33.93
C THR A 239 -18.95 17.19 35.38
N PHE A 240 -17.87 17.92 35.67
CA PHE A 240 -17.36 18.00 37.04
C PHE A 240 -18.24 18.80 38.02
N ARG A 241 -18.98 19.83 37.55
CA ARG A 241 -19.96 20.52 38.41
C ARG A 241 -21.22 19.69 38.71
N ARG A 242 -21.50 18.66 37.92
CA ARG A 242 -22.68 17.83 38.14
C ARG A 242 -22.48 16.84 39.29
N ASP A 243 -21.23 16.44 39.53
CA ASP A 243 -20.88 15.53 40.64
C ASP A 243 -20.71 16.26 41.99
N GLU A 244 -20.58 17.59 42.01
CA GLU A 244 -20.52 18.40 43.25
C GLU A 244 -21.88 18.97 43.68
N GLY A 245 -22.96 18.67 42.96
CA GLY A 245 -24.29 19.26 43.15
C GLY A 245 -25.38 18.33 43.66
N GLU A 246 -25.09 17.04 43.89
CA GLU A 246 -26.07 16.01 44.22
C GLU A 246 -25.81 15.43 45.62
N ASP A 247 -25.63 16.33 46.60
CA ASP A 247 -25.72 16.03 48.05
C ASP A 247 -26.33 17.25 48.76
N ARG A 248 -27.62 17.50 48.50
CA ARG A 248 -28.51 18.31 49.35
C ARG A 248 -29.94 17.79 49.30
#